data_AF-A0A1G4J2I2-F1
#
_entry.id   AF-A0A1G4J2I2-F1
#
_cell.length_a   1.000
_cell.length_b   1.000
_cell.length_c   1.000
_cell.angle_alpha   90.00
_cell.angle_beta   90.00
_cell.angle_gamma   90.00
#
_symmetry.space_group_name_H-M   'P 1'
#
loop_
_entity.id
_entity.type
_entity.pdbx_description
1 polymer ?
#
loop_
_entity_poly.entity_id
_entity_poly.type
_entity_poly.pdbx_seq_one_letter_code
_entity_poly.pdbx_strand_id
1 'polypeptide(L)'
;MKIPFKYTRSQLEVFRFAFCLLSPVAVMYYIGIDTDKKLNVPGFWPDPETLNKIPKEPYEIKAELARMKKERLEKRLRLEKKIAEEYGIDIEAEKARIKEQLKSD
;
A
#
# COMPACT_ATOMS: atom_id res chain seq x y z
N MET A 1 -50.77 2.68 36.81
CA MET A 1 -49.61 3.03 37.66
C MET A 1 -49.11 4.40 37.22
N LYS A 2 -49.48 5.48 37.95
CA LYS A 2 -49.05 6.85 37.64
C LYS A 2 -47.70 7.07 38.31
N ILE A 3 -46.62 7.19 37.54
CA ILE A 3 -45.30 7.41 38.11
C ILE A 3 -45.18 8.91 38.46
N PRO A 4 -44.95 9.29 39.73
CA PRO A 4 -44.90 10.69 40.14
C PRO A 4 -43.47 11.23 39.94
N PHE A 5 -43.02 11.37 38.70
CA PHE A 5 -41.73 11.98 38.44
C PHE A 5 -41.85 13.51 38.43
N LYS A 6 -41.43 14.14 39.54
CA LYS A 6 -41.13 15.58 39.58
C LYS A 6 -39.64 15.76 39.27
N TYR A 7 -39.30 16.03 38.01
CA TYR A 7 -37.94 16.40 37.64
C TYR A 7 -37.72 17.90 37.79
N THR A 8 -36.62 18.30 38.41
CA THR A 8 -36.21 19.70 38.45
C THR A 8 -35.39 20.05 37.20
N ARG A 9 -35.38 21.33 36.80
CA ARG A 9 -34.64 21.81 35.62
C ARG A 9 -33.16 21.39 35.65
N SER A 10 -32.52 21.53 36.81
CA SER A 10 -31.11 21.16 37.00
C SER A 10 -30.86 19.67 36.78
N GLN A 11 -31.80 18.78 37.13
CA GLN A 11 -31.67 17.35 36.88
C GLN A 11 -31.71 17.03 35.38
N LEU A 12 -32.52 17.77 34.61
CA LEU A 12 -32.56 17.63 33.15
C LEU A 12 -31.30 18.19 32.48
N GLU A 13 -30.74 19.28 32.99
CA GLU A 13 -29.47 19.85 32.51
C GLU A 13 -28.30 18.90 32.78
N VAL A 14 -28.21 18.29 33.96
CA VAL A 14 -27.22 17.27 34.29
C VAL A 14 -27.38 16.03 33.42
N PHE A 15 -28.62 15.57 33.19
CA PHE A 15 -28.87 14.45 32.28
C PHE A 15 -28.41 14.76 30.85
N ARG A 16 -28.75 15.94 30.31
CA ARG A 16 -28.34 16.37 28.97
C ARG A 16 -26.81 16.42 28.87
N PHE A 17 -26.14 16.97 29.87
CA PHE A 17 -24.68 17.04 29.93
C PHE A 17 -24.05 15.65 29.96
N ALA A 18 -24.52 14.78 30.86
CA ALA A 18 -24.02 13.41 30.98
C ALA A 18 -24.26 12.61 29.69
N PHE A 19 -25.43 12.75 29.05
CA PHE A 19 -25.72 12.09 27.79
C PHE A 19 -24.79 12.57 26.67
N CYS A 20 -24.58 13.88 26.54
CA CYS A 20 -23.67 14.44 25.53
C CYS A 20 -22.22 13.98 25.72
N LEU A 21 -21.77 13.76 26.95
CA LEU A 21 -20.42 13.26 27.23
C LEU A 21 -20.31 11.75 27.08
N LEU A 22 -21.23 11.00 27.69
CA LEU A 22 -21.15 9.54 27.75
C LEU A 22 -21.52 8.88 26.43
N SER A 23 -22.42 9.47 25.64
CA SER A 23 -22.83 8.91 24.34
C SER A 23 -21.65 8.67 23.38
N PRO A 24 -20.82 9.68 23.03
CA PRO A 24 -19.68 9.47 22.14
C PRO A 24 -18.61 8.56 22.77
N VAL A 25 -18.38 8.66 24.08
CA VAL A 25 -17.41 7.79 24.78
C VAL A 25 -17.84 6.32 24.73
N ALA A 26 -19.12 6.05 24.93
CA ALA A 26 -19.68 4.70 24.85
C ALA A 26 -19.61 4.14 23.42
N VAL A 27 -19.90 4.96 22.41
CA VAL A 27 -19.77 4.56 21.00
C VAL A 27 -18.31 4.24 20.66
N MET A 28 -17.36 5.08 21.08
CA MET A 28 -15.93 4.82 20.89
C MET A 28 -15.45 3.58 21.66
N TYR A 29 -15.94 3.34 22.87
CA TYR A 29 -15.58 2.13 23.61
C TYR A 29 -16.15 0.87 22.93
N TYR A 30 -17.39 0.92 22.46
CA TYR A 30 -18.04 -0.23 21.84
C TYR A 30 -17.50 -0.57 20.45
N ILE A 31 -17.25 0.45 19.62
CA ILE A 31 -16.76 0.28 18.24
C ILE A 31 -15.23 0.25 18.21
N GLY A 32 -14.57 1.11 18.98
CA GLY A 32 -13.13 1.38 18.90
C GLY A 32 -12.22 0.26 19.39
N ILE A 33 -12.69 -0.63 20.28
CA ILE A 33 -11.87 -1.76 20.76
C ILE A 33 -11.63 -2.81 19.66
N ASP A 34 -12.58 -2.98 18.75
CA ASP A 34 -12.51 -4.01 17.71
C ASP A 34 -13.21 -3.51 16.44
N THR A 35 -12.65 -2.44 15.87
CA THR A 35 -13.18 -1.78 14.66
C THR A 35 -13.13 -2.70 13.46
N ASP A 36 -12.06 -3.50 13.34
CA ASP A 36 -11.89 -4.45 12.25
C ASP A 36 -13.03 -5.47 12.26
N LYS A 37 -13.25 -6.20 13.35
CA LYS A 37 -14.33 -7.20 13.38
C LYS A 37 -15.74 -6.62 13.16
N LYS A 38 -15.99 -5.40 13.65
CA LYS A 38 -17.33 -4.77 13.65
C LYS A 38 -17.66 -4.02 12.36
N LEU A 39 -16.64 -3.49 11.69
CA LEU A 39 -16.80 -2.66 10.48
C LEU A 39 -16.20 -3.30 9.23
N ASN A 40 -15.53 -4.45 9.35
CA ASN A 40 -15.00 -5.16 8.19
C ASN A 40 -16.15 -5.63 7.30
N VAL A 41 -16.05 -5.28 6.01
CA VAL A 41 -16.99 -5.74 5.00
C VAL A 41 -16.43 -7.00 4.33
N PRO A 42 -17.24 -8.06 4.19
CA PRO A 42 -16.75 -9.31 3.62
C PRO A 42 -16.27 -9.07 2.19
N GLY A 43 -15.03 -9.45 1.90
CA GLY A 43 -14.40 -9.25 0.58
C GLY A 43 -13.89 -7.83 0.31
N PHE A 44 -13.73 -6.97 1.34
CA PHE A 44 -13.08 -5.67 1.16
C PHE A 44 -11.66 -5.80 0.63
N TRP A 45 -10.89 -6.69 1.25
CA TRP A 45 -9.50 -6.94 0.92
C TRP A 45 -9.40 -8.06 -0.12
N PRO A 46 -8.53 -7.92 -1.14
CA PRO A 46 -8.18 -9.03 -2.00
C PRO A 46 -7.67 -10.20 -1.16
N ASP A 47 -8.01 -11.42 -1.57
CA ASP A 47 -7.55 -12.64 -0.90
C ASP A 47 -6.02 -12.60 -0.80
N PRO A 48 -5.42 -12.72 0.40
CA PRO A 48 -3.98 -12.69 0.59
C PRO A 48 -3.23 -13.71 -0.28
N GLU A 49 -3.89 -14.81 -0.69
CA GLU A 49 -3.31 -15.78 -1.61
C GLU A 49 -3.17 -15.25 -3.05
N THR A 50 -4.02 -14.31 -3.46
CA THR A 50 -3.97 -13.67 -4.79
C THR A 50 -2.93 -12.54 -4.88
N LEU A 51 -2.41 -12.08 -3.74
CA LEU A 51 -1.43 -11.02 -3.70
C LEU A 51 -0.05 -11.53 -4.12
N ASN A 52 0.75 -10.63 -4.71
CA ASN A 52 2.13 -10.94 -5.03
C ASN A 52 2.91 -11.21 -3.74
N LYS A 53 3.37 -12.46 -3.57
CA LYS A 53 4.13 -12.89 -2.40
C LYS A 53 5.57 -12.45 -2.55
N ILE A 54 5.91 -11.32 -1.93
CA ILE A 54 7.29 -10.83 -1.88
C ILE A 54 8.11 -11.83 -1.06
N PRO A 55 9.25 -12.33 -1.59
CA PRO A 55 10.14 -13.20 -0.83
C PRO A 55 10.61 -12.50 0.44
N LYS A 56 10.44 -13.15 1.60
CA LYS A 56 10.80 -12.57 2.91
C LYS A 56 12.18 -13.02 3.37
N GLU A 57 12.60 -14.20 2.95
CA GLU A 57 13.86 -14.78 3.42
C GLU A 57 15.06 -14.29 2.58
N PRO A 58 16.23 -14.03 3.21
CA PRO A 58 17.39 -13.50 2.50
C PRO A 58 17.88 -14.34 1.32
N TYR A 59 17.72 -15.66 1.39
CA TYR A 59 18.14 -16.56 0.31
C TYR A 59 17.18 -16.51 -0.88
N GLU A 60 15.87 -16.42 -0.64
CA GLU A 60 14.85 -16.28 -1.70
C GLU A 60 15.00 -14.94 -2.43
N ILE A 61 15.29 -13.87 -1.68
CA ILE A 61 15.56 -12.54 -2.24
C ILE A 61 16.75 -12.60 -3.20
N LYS A 62 17.85 -13.27 -2.81
CA LYS A 62 19.04 -13.42 -3.66
C LYS A 62 18.74 -14.22 -4.93
N ALA A 63 17.95 -15.27 -4.82
CA ALA A 63 17.54 -16.09 -5.97
C ALA A 63 16.69 -15.28 -6.96
N GLU A 64 15.69 -14.56 -6.47
CA GLU A 64 14.82 -13.73 -7.31
C GLU A 64 15.59 -12.56 -7.93
N LEU A 65 16.53 -11.96 -7.20
CA LEU A 65 17.43 -10.94 -7.74
C LEU A 65 18.30 -11.48 -8.87
N ALA A 66 18.83 -12.71 -8.73
CA ALA A 66 19.60 -13.35 -9.78
C ALA A 66 18.74 -13.64 -11.02
N ARG A 67 17.49 -14.10 -10.84
CA ARG A 67 16.51 -14.28 -11.92
C ARG A 67 16.26 -12.96 -12.66
N MET A 68 15.98 -11.89 -11.94
CA MET A 68 15.74 -10.56 -12.51
C MET A 68 16.95 -10.01 -13.27
N LYS A 69 18.17 -10.25 -12.79
CA LYS A 69 19.40 -9.81 -13.49
C LYS A 69 19.58 -10.54 -14.82
N LYS A 70 19.32 -11.86 -14.87
CA LYS A 70 19.38 -12.66 -16.10
C LYS A 70 18.35 -12.16 -17.12
N GLU A 71 17.10 -11.99 -16.70
CA GLU A 71 16.02 -11.52 -17.57
C GLU A 71 16.30 -10.12 -18.15
N ARG A 72 16.87 -9.22 -17.34
CA ARG A 72 17.31 -7.90 -17.81
C ARG A 72 18.41 -7.99 -18.86
N LEU A 73 19.40 -8.87 -18.64
CA LEU A 73 20.51 -9.05 -19.59
C LEU A 73 20.01 -9.61 -20.91
N GLU A 74 19.14 -10.63 -20.88
CA GLU A 74 18.53 -11.21 -22.08
C GLU A 74 17.69 -10.19 -22.85
N LYS A 75 16.87 -9.40 -22.15
CA LYS A 75 16.12 -8.30 -22.77
C LYS A 75 17.05 -7.29 -23.42
N ARG A 76 18.16 -6.91 -22.77
CA ARG A 76 19.14 -5.97 -23.33
C ARG A 76 19.79 -6.54 -24.59
N LEU A 77 20.26 -7.78 -24.55
CA LEU A 77 20.86 -8.45 -25.71
C LEU A 77 19.87 -8.59 -26.88
N ARG A 78 18.60 -8.90 -26.58
CA ARG A 78 17.56 -8.98 -27.61
C ARG A 78 17.29 -7.63 -28.27
N LEU A 79 17.30 -6.55 -27.49
CA LEU A 79 17.14 -5.19 -28.02
C LEU A 79 18.35 -4.76 -28.83
N GLU A 80 19.56 -5.01 -28.34
CA GLU A 80 20.82 -4.72 -29.06
C GLU A 80 20.86 -5.44 -30.42
N LYS A 81 20.48 -6.72 -30.46
CA LYS A 81 20.37 -7.49 -31.72
C LYS A 81 19.34 -6.91 -32.68
N LYS A 82 18.13 -6.59 -32.20
CA LYS A 82 17.09 -5.99 -33.04
C LYS A 82 17.55 -4.67 -33.65
N ILE A 83 18.18 -3.82 -32.84
CA ILE A 83 18.66 -2.51 -33.30
C ILE A 83 19.78 -2.67 -34.35
N ALA A 84 20.69 -3.61 -34.12
CA ALA A 84 21.75 -3.92 -35.09
C ALA A 84 21.20 -4.48 -36.40
N GLU A 85 20.20 -5.36 -36.36
CA GLU A 85 19.56 -5.95 -37.54
C GLU A 85 18.71 -4.93 -38.33
N GLU A 86 17.94 -4.09 -37.62
CA GLU A 86 16.97 -3.17 -38.24
C GLU A 86 17.60 -1.86 -38.73
N TYR A 87 18.57 -1.33 -37.98
CA TYR A 87 19.15 -0.01 -38.25
C TYR A 87 20.64 -0.07 -38.63
N GLY A 88 21.31 -1.21 -38.48
CA GLY A 88 22.76 -1.33 -38.78
C GLY A 88 23.65 -0.46 -37.87
N ILE A 89 23.09 0.07 -36.78
CA ILE A 89 23.79 0.95 -35.83
C ILE A 89 24.51 0.09 -34.80
N ASP A 90 25.82 0.26 -34.71
CA ASP A 90 26.61 -0.30 -33.61
C ASP A 90 26.43 0.55 -32.34
N ILE A 91 25.69 0.00 -31.39
CA ILE A 91 25.34 0.64 -30.12
C ILE A 91 26.58 0.94 -29.27
N GLU A 92 27.66 0.16 -29.37
CA GLU A 92 28.88 0.42 -28.60
C GLU A 92 29.66 1.62 -29.14
N ALA A 93 29.77 1.72 -30.47
CA ALA A 93 30.42 2.86 -31.12
C ALA A 93 29.69 4.18 -30.84
N GLU A 94 28.35 4.17 -30.88
CA GLU A 94 27.55 5.38 -30.63
C GLU A 94 27.62 5.81 -29.15
N LYS A 95 27.62 4.86 -28.21
CA LYS A 95 27.84 5.15 -26.78
C LYS A 95 29.22 5.74 -26.51
N ALA A 96 30.26 5.28 -27.21
CA ALA A 96 31.61 5.82 -27.07
C ALA A 96 31.69 7.29 -27.51
N ARG A 97 31.08 7.63 -28.66
CA ARG A 97 30.99 9.00 -29.18
C ARG A 97 30.27 9.94 -28.22
N ILE A 98 29.11 9.53 -27.71
CA ILE A 98 28.33 10.32 -26.74
C ILE A 98 29.13 10.56 -25.45
N LYS A 99 29.86 9.54 -24.97
CA LYS A 99 30.68 9.65 -23.75
C LYS A 99 31.88 10.59 -23.93
N GLU A 100 32.45 10.63 -25.14
CA GLU A 100 33.51 11.58 -25.48
C GLU A 100 32.98 13.01 -25.59
N GLN A 101 31.81 13.21 -26.20
CA GLN A 101 31.12 14.51 -26.21
C GLN A 101 30.83 15.01 -24.79
N LEU A 102 30.28 14.17 -23.90
CA LEU A 102 29.99 14.54 -22.52
C LEU A 102 31.22 14.87 -21.66
N LYS A 103 32.42 14.48 -22.09
CA LYS A 103 33.68 14.82 -21.41
C LYS A 103 34.31 16.11 -21.94
N SER A 104 33.89 16.57 -23.11
CA SER A 104 34.40 17.78 -23.76
C SER A 104 33.56 19.02 -23.46
N ASP A 105 32.33 18.84 -22.97
CA ASP A 105 31.46 19.87 -22.41
C ASP A 105 31.69 20.05 -20.89
#